data_AF-A0A842VR68-F1
#
_entry.id   AF-A0A842VR68-F1
#
_cell.length_a   1.000
_cell.length_b   1.000
_cell.length_c   1.000
_cell.angle_alpha   90.00
_cell.angle_beta   90.00
_cell.angle_gamma   90.00
#
_symmetry.space_group_name_H-M   'P 1'
#
loop_
_entity.id
_entity.type
_entity.pdbx_description
1 polymer ?
#
loop_
_entity_poly.entity_id
_entity_poly.type
_entity_poly.pdbx_seq_one_letter_code
_entity_poly.pdbx_strand_id
1 'polypeptide(L)'
;MVEALVIIAWRNDVGAYMLDSIPSDIEIDEQNLMNLYNLHRFRDTQANFQFITTQDFRIASFYSGGYNSPYVGKPNYAVAAILAPGEKPDDYEKPLRKICNNLLIRLEDAEFDMYFHDMYKLLRDNKFDEIKIDRKKGAGPKPKEIETTTSISEKIKKTEEKDLFDDLLATVSDEEVPDDLKFDEEAFRKSVKENADPFGSNASTSGSQNAIGTAESAPADPFAGASPVDKIKQVEKKTPKLMSPKVKISTSKLVNDLKKLEERMPNKPSSEDPEKIIKYLERKVNVFEKMLSLVSKIAGQLQNKERELDQKNELISKLLLLLS
;
A
#
# COMPACT_ATOMS: atom_id res chain seq x y z
N MET A 1 -8.70 23.42 -18.14
CA MET A 1 -9.12 22.41 -19.13
C MET A 1 -8.45 21.10 -18.78
N VAL A 2 -9.07 19.97 -19.14
CA VAL A 2 -8.43 18.64 -19.04
C VAL A 2 -7.49 18.46 -20.23
N GLU A 3 -6.23 18.19 -19.94
CA GLU A 3 -5.19 17.98 -20.95
C GLU A 3 -5.13 16.49 -21.34
N ALA A 4 -5.17 15.61 -20.35
CA ALA A 4 -5.09 14.17 -20.56
C ALA A 4 -5.96 13.35 -19.61
N LEU A 5 -6.30 12.14 -20.02
CA LEU A 5 -6.92 11.09 -19.21
C LEU A 5 -6.04 9.84 -19.26
N VAL A 6 -5.74 9.28 -18.10
CA VAL A 6 -4.74 8.22 -17.93
C VAL A 6 -5.30 7.11 -17.06
N ILE A 7 -4.99 5.86 -17.42
CA ILE A 7 -5.29 4.68 -16.62
C ILE A 7 -3.99 4.19 -16.02
N ILE A 8 -3.99 4.04 -14.70
CA ILE A 8 -2.85 3.60 -13.90
C ILE A 8 -3.21 2.25 -13.29
N ALA A 9 -2.33 1.28 -13.42
CA ALA A 9 -2.49 -0.03 -12.82
C ALA A 9 -1.46 -0.21 -11.70
N TRP A 10 -1.84 -0.92 -10.65
CA TRP A 10 -0.96 -1.18 -9.51
C TRP A 10 -0.65 -2.66 -9.37
N ARG A 11 0.63 -2.97 -9.30
CA ARG A 11 1.11 -4.31 -8.95
C ARG A 11 2.00 -4.26 -7.73
N ASN A 12 2.00 -5.34 -6.95
CA ASN A 12 2.77 -5.42 -5.71
C ASN A 12 4.29 -5.51 -5.95
N ASP A 13 4.71 -5.94 -7.13
CA ASP A 13 6.12 -6.09 -7.51
C ASP A 13 6.71 -4.85 -8.18
N VAL A 14 5.91 -4.12 -8.97
CA VAL A 14 6.37 -2.95 -9.75
C VAL A 14 5.93 -1.62 -9.13
N GLY A 15 4.88 -1.62 -8.31
CA GLY A 15 4.23 -0.39 -7.86
C GLY A 15 3.19 0.10 -8.86
N ALA A 16 3.08 1.42 -9.01
CA ALA A 16 2.17 2.04 -9.97
C ALA A 16 2.83 2.24 -11.32
N TYR A 17 2.14 1.87 -12.40
CA TYR A 17 2.58 2.11 -13.77
C TYR A 17 1.41 2.54 -14.63
N MET A 18 1.71 3.32 -15.66
CA MET A 18 0.74 3.76 -16.64
C MET A 18 0.36 2.59 -17.56
N LEU A 19 -0.93 2.33 -17.69
CA LEU A 19 -1.46 1.29 -18.57
C LEU A 19 -1.80 1.86 -19.95
N ASP A 20 -2.50 2.99 -19.98
CA ASP A 20 -2.96 3.65 -21.19
C ASP A 20 -3.19 5.15 -20.95
N SER A 21 -3.09 5.97 -21.99
CA SER A 21 -3.23 7.43 -21.92
C SER A 21 -3.85 8.02 -23.19
N ILE A 22 -4.65 9.07 -23.01
CA ILE A 22 -5.18 9.90 -24.07
C ILE A 22 -4.92 11.37 -23.73
N PRO A 23 -4.22 12.13 -24.60
CA PRO A 23 -3.52 11.65 -25.81
C PRO A 23 -2.32 10.73 -25.45
N SER A 24 -1.93 9.87 -26.39
CA SER A 24 -0.99 8.75 -26.17
C SER A 24 0.47 9.16 -25.97
N ASP A 25 0.80 10.43 -26.20
CA ASP A 25 2.13 11.05 -26.05
C ASP A 25 2.37 11.63 -24.66
N ILE A 26 1.35 11.57 -23.78
CA ILE A 26 1.46 12.04 -22.41
C ILE A 26 2.28 11.04 -21.60
N GLU A 27 3.37 11.52 -21.01
CA GLU A 27 4.15 10.81 -20.00
C GLU A 27 3.95 11.46 -18.63
N ILE A 28 3.64 10.64 -17.62
CA ILE A 28 3.63 11.07 -16.22
C ILE A 28 4.95 10.59 -15.60
N ASP A 29 5.70 11.53 -15.02
CA ASP A 29 6.93 11.23 -14.30
C ASP A 29 6.70 10.17 -13.19
N GLU A 30 7.66 9.27 -13.03
CA GLU A 30 7.59 8.14 -12.10
C GLU A 30 7.40 8.62 -10.66
N GLN A 31 8.02 9.74 -10.30
CA GLN A 31 7.84 10.36 -8.98
C GLN A 31 6.38 10.74 -8.73
N ASN A 32 5.69 11.29 -9.73
CA ASN A 32 4.28 11.67 -9.62
C ASN A 32 3.37 10.43 -9.54
N LEU A 33 3.66 9.38 -10.31
CA LEU A 33 2.95 8.10 -10.22
C LEU A 33 3.08 7.48 -8.83
N MET A 34 4.29 7.45 -8.27
CA MET A 34 4.55 6.91 -6.93
C MET A 34 3.95 7.78 -5.83
N ASN A 35 3.98 9.10 -5.97
CA ASN A 35 3.28 10.01 -5.05
C ASN A 35 1.78 9.72 -5.04
N LEU A 36 1.17 9.56 -6.22
CA LEU A 36 -0.26 9.25 -6.34
C LEU A 36 -0.61 7.88 -5.75
N TYR A 37 0.22 6.86 -6.02
CA TYR A 37 0.13 5.54 -5.43
C TYR A 37 0.11 5.60 -3.90
N ASN A 38 1.07 6.31 -3.31
CA ASN A 38 1.17 6.46 -1.86
C ASN A 38 -0.07 7.16 -1.29
N LEU A 39 -0.49 8.28 -1.88
CA LEU A 39 -1.66 9.06 -1.44
C LEU A 39 -2.95 8.23 -1.38
N HIS A 40 -3.18 7.37 -2.36
CA HIS A 40 -4.36 6.51 -2.36
C HIS A 40 -4.22 5.32 -1.40
N ARG A 41 -3.02 4.73 -1.28
CA ARG A 41 -2.72 3.60 -0.37
C ARG A 41 -2.83 3.98 1.10
N PHE A 42 -2.55 5.22 1.48
CA PHE A 42 -2.66 5.70 2.87
C PHE A 42 -4.06 5.57 3.48
N ARG A 43 -5.13 5.42 2.69
CA ARG A 43 -6.51 5.26 3.18
C ARG A 43 -7.01 3.81 3.05
N ASP A 44 -6.28 2.88 3.65
CA ASP A 44 -6.68 1.48 3.82
C ASP A 44 -7.09 0.75 2.54
N THR A 45 -6.47 1.09 1.42
CA THR A 45 -6.73 0.51 0.09
C THR A 45 -8.17 0.65 -0.42
N GLN A 46 -9.03 1.44 0.23
CA GLN A 46 -10.40 1.65 -0.22
C GLN A 46 -10.46 2.57 -1.45
N ALA A 47 -11.53 2.44 -2.24
CA ALA A 47 -11.79 3.35 -3.36
C ALA A 47 -11.88 4.80 -2.86
N ASN A 48 -11.06 5.69 -3.42
CA ASN A 48 -10.95 7.06 -2.94
C ASN A 48 -10.48 8.02 -4.04
N PHE A 49 -10.74 9.31 -3.82
CA PHE A 49 -10.26 10.41 -4.64
C PHE A 49 -9.05 11.07 -4.01
N GLN A 50 -8.04 11.40 -4.81
CA GLN A 50 -6.85 12.14 -4.41
C GLN A 50 -6.40 13.05 -5.55
N PHE A 51 -5.63 14.07 -5.23
CA PHE A 51 -5.02 14.94 -6.24
C PHE A 51 -3.62 15.39 -5.84
N ILE A 52 -2.84 15.79 -6.85
CA ILE A 52 -1.54 16.41 -6.72
C ILE A 52 -1.59 17.76 -7.44
N THR A 53 -1.04 18.79 -6.81
CA THR A 53 -0.96 20.13 -7.38
C THR A 53 0.50 20.52 -7.55
N THR A 54 0.89 20.75 -8.80
CA THR A 54 2.20 21.28 -9.18
C THR A 54 2.02 22.72 -9.69
N GLN A 55 3.12 23.44 -9.94
CA GLN A 55 3.06 24.78 -10.53
C GLN A 55 2.48 24.76 -11.94
N ASP A 56 2.86 23.77 -12.75
CA ASP A 56 2.53 23.72 -14.18
C ASP A 56 1.21 23.00 -14.47
N PHE A 57 0.84 22.01 -13.66
CA PHE A 57 -0.34 21.18 -13.86
C PHE A 57 -0.88 20.64 -12.54
N ARG A 58 -2.09 20.09 -12.58
CA ARG A 58 -2.71 19.37 -11.47
C ARG A 58 -3.13 17.99 -11.94
N ILE A 59 -3.03 16.98 -11.07
CA ILE A 59 -3.49 15.62 -11.36
C ILE A 59 -4.63 15.31 -10.40
N ALA A 60 -5.82 15.04 -10.92
CA ALA A 60 -6.96 14.55 -10.15
C ALA A 60 -7.13 13.06 -10.44
N SER A 61 -7.22 12.21 -9.41
CA SER A 61 -7.31 10.76 -9.61
C SER A 61 -8.32 10.09 -8.72
N PHE A 62 -8.99 9.09 -9.27
CA PHE A 62 -9.89 8.20 -8.56
C PHE A 62 -9.35 6.77 -8.58
N TYR A 63 -8.97 6.28 -7.40
CA TYR A 63 -8.54 4.91 -7.21
C TYR A 63 -9.74 3.98 -7.04
N SER A 64 -9.71 2.86 -7.74
CA SER A 64 -10.78 1.90 -7.79
C SER A 64 -10.93 1.08 -6.51
N GLY A 65 -9.90 0.97 -5.66
CA GLY A 65 -9.93 0.12 -4.46
C GLY A 65 -9.13 -1.17 -4.64
N GLY A 66 -8.62 -1.73 -3.54
CA GLY A 66 -7.80 -2.94 -3.53
C GLY A 66 -8.60 -4.24 -3.48
N TYR A 67 -7.96 -5.37 -3.77
CA TYR A 67 -8.59 -6.70 -3.75
C TYR A 67 -9.30 -7.07 -2.45
N ASN A 68 -8.79 -6.59 -1.30
CA ASN A 68 -9.33 -6.89 0.03
C ASN A 68 -10.32 -5.83 0.54
N SER A 69 -10.74 -4.91 -0.33
CA SER A 69 -11.59 -3.77 0.01
C SER A 69 -12.71 -3.60 -1.01
N PRO A 70 -13.79 -2.87 -0.69
CA PRO A 70 -14.77 -2.48 -1.69
C PRO A 70 -14.12 -1.71 -2.83
N TYR A 71 -14.36 -2.15 -4.07
CA TYR A 71 -13.79 -1.54 -5.26
C TYR A 71 -14.83 -1.16 -6.32
N VAL A 72 -14.44 -0.28 -7.25
CA VAL A 72 -15.26 0.26 -8.35
C VAL A 72 -14.75 -0.29 -9.68
N GLY A 73 -15.57 -1.04 -10.40
CA GLY A 73 -15.18 -1.64 -11.69
C GLY A 73 -14.21 -2.82 -11.54
N LYS A 74 -12.90 -2.55 -11.47
CA LYS A 74 -11.85 -3.56 -11.24
C LYS A 74 -10.89 -3.11 -10.14
N PRO A 75 -10.39 -4.01 -9.28
CA PRO A 75 -9.49 -3.66 -8.18
C PRO A 75 -8.08 -3.30 -8.68
N ASN A 76 -7.34 -2.52 -7.89
CA ASN A 76 -5.94 -2.11 -8.13
C ASN A 76 -5.72 -1.26 -9.40
N TYR A 77 -6.68 -0.41 -9.75
CA TYR A 77 -6.54 0.57 -10.83
C TYR A 77 -6.84 1.97 -10.33
N ALA A 78 -6.27 2.98 -10.97
CA ALA A 78 -6.70 4.36 -10.79
C ALA A 78 -6.91 5.00 -12.16
N VAL A 79 -7.89 5.90 -12.24
CA VAL A 79 -8.08 6.75 -13.42
C VAL A 79 -7.73 8.16 -13.01
N ALA A 80 -6.81 8.80 -13.74
CA ALA A 80 -6.31 10.13 -13.46
C ALA A 80 -6.57 11.07 -14.63
N ALA A 81 -6.99 12.30 -14.34
CA ALA A 81 -7.05 13.39 -15.29
C ALA A 81 -5.94 14.40 -15.00
N ILE A 82 -5.18 14.76 -16.03
CA ILE A 82 -4.21 15.86 -15.98
C ILE A 82 -4.95 17.13 -16.35
N LEU A 83 -4.87 18.11 -15.47
CA LEU A 83 -5.63 19.35 -15.50
C LEU A 83 -4.68 20.54 -15.63
N ALA A 84 -5.09 21.54 -16.40
CA ALA A 84 -4.45 22.84 -16.41
C ALA A 84 -4.43 23.47 -15.00
N PRO A 85 -3.44 24.33 -14.68
CA PRO A 85 -3.18 24.80 -13.31
C PRO A 85 -4.28 25.71 -12.73
N GLY A 86 -5.24 26.16 -13.53
CA GLY A 86 -6.40 26.94 -13.09
C GLY A 86 -7.61 26.11 -12.65
N GLU A 87 -7.64 24.81 -12.95
CA GLU A 87 -8.80 23.94 -12.68
C GLU A 87 -8.84 23.49 -11.22
N LYS A 88 -10.04 23.35 -10.65
CA LYS A 88 -10.22 22.83 -9.29
C LYS A 88 -10.32 21.30 -9.32
N PRO A 89 -9.36 20.54 -8.74
CA PRO A 89 -9.38 19.08 -8.79
C PRO A 89 -10.65 18.47 -8.19
N ASP A 90 -11.20 19.06 -7.12
CA ASP A 90 -12.37 18.54 -6.41
C ASP A 90 -13.62 18.42 -7.29
N ASP A 91 -13.77 19.28 -8.30
CA ASP A 91 -14.90 19.23 -9.24
C ASP A 91 -14.89 17.94 -10.07
N TYR A 92 -13.74 17.26 -10.15
CA TYR A 92 -13.54 16.05 -10.93
C TYR A 92 -13.77 14.75 -10.15
N GLU A 93 -13.99 14.79 -8.83
CA GLU A 93 -14.18 13.58 -8.02
C GLU A 93 -15.34 12.71 -8.54
N LYS A 94 -16.52 13.33 -8.67
CA LYS A 94 -17.74 12.63 -9.10
C LYS A 94 -17.62 12.11 -10.54
N PRO A 95 -17.24 12.90 -11.55
CA PRO A 95 -17.12 12.38 -12.91
C PRO A 95 -16.02 11.32 -13.03
N LEU A 96 -14.85 11.49 -12.39
CA LEU A 96 -13.79 10.48 -12.43
C LEU A 96 -14.21 9.17 -11.79
N ARG A 97 -14.99 9.20 -10.70
CA ARG A 97 -15.58 7.98 -10.12
C ARG A 97 -16.45 7.22 -11.12
N LYS A 98 -17.30 7.92 -11.87
CA LYS A 98 -18.16 7.31 -12.91
C LYS A 98 -17.33 6.79 -14.08
N ILE A 99 -16.38 7.57 -14.57
CA ILE A 99 -15.48 7.18 -15.67
C ILE A 99 -14.67 5.95 -15.26
N CYS A 100 -14.11 5.93 -14.05
CA CYS A 100 -13.35 4.81 -13.52
C CYS A 100 -14.17 3.52 -13.55
N ASN A 101 -15.42 3.54 -13.07
CA ASN A 101 -16.32 2.41 -13.20
C ASN A 101 -16.50 1.96 -14.66
N ASN A 102 -16.83 2.91 -15.55
CA ASN A 102 -17.21 2.59 -16.92
C ASN A 102 -16.04 2.07 -17.76
N LEU A 103 -14.85 2.65 -17.60
CA LEU A 103 -13.64 2.21 -18.29
C LEU A 103 -13.21 0.82 -17.80
N LEU A 104 -13.14 0.61 -16.48
CA LEU A 104 -12.61 -0.63 -15.93
C LEU A 104 -13.49 -1.85 -16.20
N ILE A 105 -14.81 -1.67 -16.30
CA ILE A 105 -15.75 -2.73 -16.69
C ILE A 105 -15.59 -3.13 -18.17
N ARG A 106 -15.09 -2.22 -19.01
CA ARG A 106 -14.87 -2.42 -20.45
C ARG A 106 -13.41 -2.63 -20.85
N LEU A 107 -12.50 -2.75 -19.88
CA LEU A 107 -11.05 -2.81 -20.14
C LEU A 107 -10.62 -3.95 -21.09
N GLU A 108 -11.43 -5.00 -21.22
CA GLU A 108 -11.18 -6.16 -22.10
C GLU A 108 -12.07 -6.16 -23.36
N ASP A 109 -12.96 -5.17 -23.52
CA ASP A 109 -13.88 -5.10 -24.65
C ASP A 109 -13.11 -4.61 -25.90
N ALA A 110 -13.43 -5.16 -27.08
CA ALA A 110 -12.72 -4.81 -28.33
C ALA A 110 -12.91 -3.35 -28.77
N GLU A 111 -13.95 -2.68 -28.28
CA GLU A 111 -14.27 -1.28 -28.58
C GLU A 111 -13.75 -0.31 -27.49
N PHE A 112 -12.87 -0.80 -26.60
CA PHE A 112 -12.38 -0.03 -25.45
C PHE A 112 -11.74 1.30 -25.86
N ASP A 113 -10.86 1.31 -26.86
CA ASP A 113 -10.12 2.51 -27.28
C ASP A 113 -11.06 3.64 -27.74
N MET A 114 -12.10 3.30 -28.50
CA MET A 114 -13.12 4.27 -28.94
C MET A 114 -13.87 4.84 -27.74
N TYR A 115 -14.29 3.97 -26.82
CA TYR A 115 -15.01 4.38 -25.62
C TYR A 115 -14.13 5.22 -24.68
N PHE A 116 -12.85 4.89 -24.53
CA PHE A 116 -11.89 5.64 -23.72
C PHE A 116 -11.71 7.06 -24.27
N HIS A 117 -11.64 7.18 -25.60
CA HIS A 117 -11.58 8.47 -26.27
C HIS A 117 -12.86 9.31 -26.11
N ASP A 118 -14.04 8.68 -26.14
CA ASP A 118 -15.31 9.38 -25.88
C ASP A 118 -15.42 9.87 -24.43
N MET A 119 -14.96 9.08 -23.46
CA MET A 119 -14.90 9.52 -22.06
C MET A 119 -13.96 10.71 -21.86
N TYR A 120 -12.80 10.71 -22.53
CA TYR A 120 -11.88 11.85 -22.53
C TYR A 120 -12.56 13.10 -23.09
N LYS A 121 -13.27 13.00 -24.23
CA LYS A 121 -14.00 14.15 -24.82
C LYS A 121 -15.04 14.73 -23.86
N LEU A 122 -15.85 13.87 -23.23
CA LEU A 122 -16.86 14.33 -22.27
C LEU A 122 -16.23 15.05 -21.07
N LEU A 123 -15.10 14.54 -20.58
CA LEU A 123 -14.39 15.16 -19.46
C LEU A 123 -13.75 16.49 -19.87
N ARG A 124 -13.14 16.56 -21.06
CA ARG A 124 -12.53 17.78 -21.61
C ARG A 124 -13.55 18.89 -21.87
N ASP A 125 -14.74 18.53 -22.34
CA ASP A 125 -15.84 19.46 -22.62
C ASP A 125 -16.63 19.85 -21.34
N ASN A 126 -16.24 19.37 -20.16
CA ASN A 126 -16.94 19.56 -18.89
C ASN A 126 -18.40 19.08 -18.89
N LYS A 127 -18.74 18.08 -19.71
CA LYS A 127 -20.08 17.49 -19.82
C LYS A 127 -20.32 16.40 -18.78
N PHE A 128 -20.11 16.73 -17.51
CA PHE A 128 -20.12 15.75 -16.40
C PHE A 128 -21.48 15.06 -16.19
N ASP A 129 -22.57 15.74 -16.55
CA ASP A 129 -23.93 15.24 -16.42
C ASP A 129 -24.28 14.16 -17.45
N GLU A 130 -23.61 14.17 -18.61
CA GLU A 130 -23.80 13.18 -19.67
C GLU A 130 -23.17 11.82 -19.30
N ILE A 131 -22.20 11.83 -18.37
CA ILE A 131 -21.54 10.61 -17.90
C ILE A 131 -22.50 9.84 -16.99
N LYS A 132 -23.07 8.76 -17.52
CA LYS A 132 -23.92 7.81 -16.80
C LYS A 132 -23.10 6.61 -16.32
N ILE A 133 -23.43 6.08 -15.14
CA ILE A 133 -22.75 4.90 -14.61
C ILE A 133 -23.28 3.66 -15.33
N ASP A 134 -22.39 2.93 -15.99
CA ASP A 134 -22.70 1.67 -16.63
C ASP A 134 -22.71 0.54 -15.60
N ARG A 135 -23.86 -0.13 -15.49
CA ARG A 135 -24.02 -1.35 -14.70
C ARG A 135 -24.02 -2.53 -15.66
N LYS A 136 -22.83 -3.03 -16.06
CA LYS A 136 -22.77 -4.27 -16.85
C LYS A 136 -23.32 -5.39 -15.98
N LYS A 137 -24.48 -5.93 -16.37
CA LYS A 137 -25.14 -7.06 -15.70
C LYS A 137 -24.23 -8.28 -15.83
N GLY A 138 -23.39 -8.56 -14.83
CA GLY A 138 -22.71 -9.87 -14.75
C GLY A 138 -21.28 -9.94 -14.24
N ALA A 139 -20.59 -8.83 -13.94
CA ALA A 139 -19.18 -8.89 -13.52
C ALA A 139 -18.98 -8.36 -12.10
N GLY A 140 -18.98 -9.27 -11.12
CA GLY A 140 -18.49 -9.00 -9.76
C GLY A 140 -19.39 -9.59 -8.65
N PRO A 141 -18.80 -10.13 -7.56
CA PRO A 141 -19.57 -10.58 -6.40
C PRO A 141 -20.39 -9.40 -5.89
N LYS A 142 -21.66 -9.65 -5.57
CA LYS A 142 -22.60 -8.62 -5.10
C LYS A 142 -21.88 -7.73 -4.07
N PRO A 143 -21.74 -6.41 -4.31
CA PRO A 143 -21.31 -5.52 -3.25
C PRO A 143 -22.29 -5.74 -2.10
N LYS A 144 -21.81 -6.04 -0.90
CA LYS A 144 -22.62 -5.81 0.30
C LYS A 144 -23.00 -4.34 0.19
N GLU A 145 -24.30 -4.07 0.01
CA GLU A 145 -24.86 -2.73 0.04
C GLU A 145 -24.35 -2.06 1.32
N ILE A 146 -23.38 -1.17 1.18
CA ILE A 146 -23.08 -0.21 2.21
C ILE A 146 -24.25 0.77 2.09
N GLU A 147 -25.21 0.61 3.00
CA GLU A 147 -26.15 1.67 3.30
C GLU A 147 -25.33 2.94 3.52
N THR A 148 -25.51 3.90 2.61
CA THR A 148 -25.04 5.27 2.81
C THR A 148 -25.47 5.71 4.19
N THR A 149 -24.50 5.95 5.07
CA THR A 149 -24.67 6.39 6.47
C THR A 149 -25.20 7.83 6.59
N THR A 150 -26.03 8.27 5.65
CA THR A 150 -26.67 9.59 5.65
C THR A 150 -28.10 9.55 6.20
N SER A 151 -28.50 8.48 6.92
CA SER A 151 -29.85 8.37 7.50
C SER A 151 -29.90 7.84 8.94
N ILE A 152 -28.77 7.80 9.66
CA ILE A 152 -28.76 7.38 11.09
C ILE A 152 -29.33 8.46 12.02
N SER A 153 -29.57 9.70 11.57
CA SER A 153 -30.13 10.77 12.42
C SER A 153 -31.67 10.79 12.53
N GLU A 154 -32.42 9.94 11.81
CA GLU A 154 -33.90 9.95 11.89
C GLU A 154 -34.55 8.65 12.35
N LYS A 155 -33.77 7.62 12.71
CA LYS A 155 -34.31 6.35 13.25
C LYS A 155 -33.87 6.01 14.68
N ILE A 156 -33.38 6.99 15.43
CA ILE A 156 -33.18 6.88 16.90
C ILE A 156 -34.25 7.71 17.63
N LYS A 157 -35.53 7.43 17.35
CA LYS A 157 -36.64 7.74 18.24
C LYS A 157 -37.58 6.54 18.23
N LYS A 158 -37.67 5.87 19.38
CA LYS A 158 -38.43 4.65 19.69
C LYS A 158 -37.77 3.33 19.31
N THR A 159 -36.77 2.92 20.09
CA THR A 159 -36.72 1.55 20.58
C THR A 159 -36.18 1.60 22.01
N GLU A 160 -36.88 0.94 22.91
CA GLU A 160 -36.71 1.00 24.36
C GLU A 160 -35.33 0.44 24.75
N GLU A 161 -34.57 1.23 25.51
CA GLU A 161 -33.41 0.76 26.26
C GLU A 161 -33.91 -0.06 27.45
N LYS A 162 -33.81 -1.38 27.34
CA LYS A 162 -33.64 -2.31 28.46
C LYS A 162 -33.08 -3.62 27.91
N ASP A 163 -32.09 -4.16 28.63
CA ASP A 163 -31.69 -5.57 28.61
C ASP A 163 -30.62 -6.05 27.60
N LEU A 164 -29.69 -5.20 27.15
CA LEU A 164 -28.52 -5.67 26.37
C LEU A 164 -27.17 -5.59 27.09
N PHE A 165 -27.10 -4.93 28.24
CA PHE A 165 -25.86 -4.87 29.06
C PHE A 165 -25.80 -5.94 30.16
N ASP A 166 -26.94 -6.47 30.61
CA ASP A 166 -26.97 -7.51 31.65
C ASP A 166 -26.52 -8.89 31.12
N ASP A 167 -26.68 -9.15 29.82
CA ASP A 167 -26.31 -10.44 29.22
C ASP A 167 -24.79 -10.56 28.96
N LEU A 168 -24.09 -9.43 28.86
CA LEU A 168 -22.63 -9.40 28.69
C LEU A 168 -21.87 -9.51 30.03
N LEU A 169 -22.52 -9.15 31.15
CA LEU A 169 -21.95 -9.29 32.49
C LEU A 169 -22.14 -10.71 33.06
N ALA A 170 -23.18 -11.44 32.63
CA ALA A 170 -23.44 -12.80 33.08
C ALA A 170 -22.44 -13.84 32.52
N THR A 171 -21.71 -13.52 31.44
CA THR A 171 -20.78 -14.46 30.79
C THR A 171 -19.35 -14.41 31.32
N VAL A 172 -19.02 -13.50 32.26
CA VAL A 172 -17.64 -13.33 32.79
C VAL A 172 -17.50 -13.83 34.23
N SER A 173 -18.57 -14.32 34.86
CA SER A 173 -18.57 -14.61 36.30
C SER A 173 -18.09 -16.00 36.75
N ASP A 174 -17.82 -16.96 35.86
CA ASP A 174 -17.56 -18.37 36.27
C ASP A 174 -16.23 -18.99 35.77
N GLU A 175 -15.19 -18.20 35.51
CA GLU A 175 -13.83 -18.74 35.29
C GLU A 175 -12.97 -18.53 36.55
N GLU A 176 -12.71 -19.63 37.27
CA GLU A 176 -11.83 -19.66 38.44
C GLU A 176 -10.43 -19.15 38.05
N VAL A 177 -10.09 -17.95 38.53
CA VAL A 177 -8.77 -17.35 38.38
C VAL A 177 -7.77 -18.13 39.25
N PRO A 178 -6.68 -18.68 38.68
CA PRO A 178 -5.65 -19.35 39.47
C PRO A 178 -4.97 -18.40 40.45
N ASP A 179 -4.76 -18.86 41.68
CA ASP A 179 -4.31 -18.09 42.87
C ASP A 179 -2.94 -17.37 42.72
N ASP A 180 -2.20 -17.63 41.64
CA ASP A 180 -0.85 -17.10 41.38
C ASP A 180 -0.83 -15.72 40.69
N LEU A 181 -2.00 -15.13 40.40
CA LEU A 181 -2.12 -13.81 39.75
C LEU A 181 -2.76 -12.74 40.64
N LYS A 182 -2.41 -12.71 41.93
CA LYS A 182 -2.76 -11.58 42.81
C LYS A 182 -1.93 -10.36 42.42
N PHE A 183 -2.54 -9.49 41.63
CA PHE A 183 -2.01 -8.18 41.26
C PHE A 183 -1.95 -7.30 42.51
N ASP A 184 -0.74 -6.93 42.93
CA ASP A 184 -0.48 -6.12 44.11
C ASP A 184 -0.78 -4.64 43.82
N GLU A 185 -2.04 -4.24 44.03
CA GLU A 185 -2.56 -2.91 43.69
C GLU A 185 -1.85 -1.77 44.45
N GLU A 186 -1.23 -2.07 45.61
CA GLU A 186 -0.46 -1.11 46.38
C GLU A 186 0.90 -0.77 45.72
N ALA A 187 1.51 -1.71 44.99
CA ALA A 187 2.76 -1.47 44.28
C ALA A 187 2.55 -0.53 43.07
N PHE A 188 1.41 -0.65 42.38
CA PHE A 188 1.10 0.17 41.20
C PHE A 188 0.75 1.63 41.55
N ARG A 189 0.08 1.85 42.69
CA ARG A 189 -0.24 3.22 43.14
C ARG A 189 1.00 4.00 43.61
N LYS A 190 2.09 3.32 43.97
CA LYS A 190 3.34 3.96 44.40
C LYS A 190 4.18 4.46 43.21
N SER A 191 4.07 3.87 42.03
CA SER A 191 4.83 4.27 40.83
C SER A 191 4.25 5.47 40.06
N VAL A 192 3.01 5.90 40.34
CA VAL A 192 2.36 7.00 39.62
C VAL A 192 2.57 8.38 40.29
N LYS A 193 3.23 8.43 41.45
CA LYS A 193 3.45 9.69 42.21
C LYS A 193 4.80 10.40 41.98
N GLU A 194 5.69 9.90 41.13
CA GLU A 194 7.04 10.48 40.98
C GLU A 194 7.40 11.07 39.61
N ASN A 195 6.51 11.09 38.62
CA ASN A 195 6.78 11.77 37.35
C ASN A 195 5.95 13.04 37.21
N ALA A 196 6.58 14.13 37.62
CA ALA A 196 6.13 15.49 37.39
C ALA A 196 5.94 15.77 35.89
N ASP A 197 4.89 16.54 35.63
CA ASP A 197 4.44 17.09 34.35
C ASP A 197 5.59 17.72 33.52
N PRO A 198 5.86 17.22 32.29
CA PRO A 198 6.89 17.80 31.41
C PRO A 198 6.40 19.01 30.60
N PHE A 199 5.15 19.46 30.75
CA PHE A 199 4.61 20.62 30.03
C PHE A 199 4.27 21.78 30.97
N GLY A 200 5.28 22.18 31.75
CA GLY A 200 5.31 23.46 32.45
C GLY A 200 5.29 24.64 31.47
N SER A 201 4.22 25.41 31.55
CA SER A 201 3.97 26.68 30.89
C SER A 201 4.98 27.75 31.30
N ASN A 202 5.72 28.30 30.33
CA ASN A 202 6.46 29.55 30.51
C ASN A 202 5.88 30.64 29.60
N ALA A 203 4.97 31.42 30.20
CA ALA A 203 4.68 32.77 29.75
C ALA A 203 5.74 33.70 30.37
N SER A 204 6.52 34.38 29.54
CA SER A 204 7.33 35.51 29.99
C SER A 204 7.25 36.66 29.00
N THR A 205 6.84 37.79 29.55
CA THR A 205 6.71 39.12 28.97
C THR A 205 7.98 39.91 29.32
N SER A 206 8.23 40.99 28.58
CA SER A 206 9.31 42.02 28.70
C SER A 206 10.49 41.78 27.74
N GLY A 207 11.09 42.77 27.08
CA GLY A 207 10.99 44.22 27.19
C GLY A 207 12.38 44.85 26.99
N SER A 208 12.62 45.38 25.78
CA SER A 208 13.49 46.52 25.44
C SER A 208 15.02 46.55 25.71
N GLN A 209 15.72 47.08 24.69
CA GLN A 209 16.90 47.97 24.68
C GLN A 209 18.35 47.42 24.68
N ASN A 210 19.02 47.74 23.55
CA ASN A 210 20.38 48.29 23.36
C ASN A 210 21.52 47.92 24.31
N ALA A 211 22.62 47.41 23.76
CA ALA A 211 23.96 48.01 23.91
C ALA A 211 25.01 47.34 23.00
N ILE A 212 25.79 48.19 22.34
CA ILE A 212 27.06 47.94 21.64
C ILE A 212 28.16 47.65 22.67
N GLY A 213 29.06 46.70 22.38
CA GLY A 213 30.28 46.50 23.17
C GLY A 213 31.14 45.33 22.69
N THR A 214 32.17 45.67 21.92
CA THR A 214 33.37 44.88 21.63
C THR A 214 34.15 44.50 22.91
N ALA A 215 34.56 43.24 23.06
CA ALA A 215 35.86 42.84 23.64
C ALA A 215 36.10 41.33 23.51
N GLU A 216 37.34 41.00 23.16
CA GLU A 216 37.93 39.67 23.08
C GLU A 216 37.97 38.96 24.44
N SER A 217 37.73 37.65 24.46
CA SER A 217 38.50 36.66 25.25
C SER A 217 37.91 35.26 25.08
N ALA A 218 38.69 34.38 24.45
CA ALA A 218 38.66 32.95 24.74
C ALA A 218 39.77 32.66 25.78
N PRO A 219 39.90 31.45 26.36
CA PRO A 219 39.05 30.26 26.29
C PRO A 219 38.76 29.64 27.68
N ALA A 220 37.70 28.84 27.79
CA ALA A 220 37.62 27.80 28.83
C ALA A 220 36.79 26.63 28.28
N ASP A 221 37.50 25.55 27.96
CA ASP A 221 36.98 24.28 27.46
C ASP A 221 36.41 23.46 28.65
N PRO A 222 35.09 23.23 28.73
CA PRO A 222 34.50 22.47 29.83
C PRO A 222 34.55 20.94 29.62
N PHE A 223 35.22 20.44 28.57
CA PHE A 223 35.23 19.01 28.22
C PHE A 223 36.49 18.23 28.64
N ALA A 224 37.33 18.80 29.51
CA ALA A 224 38.41 18.05 30.15
C ALA A 224 37.91 17.21 31.34
N GLY A 225 37.16 16.15 31.05
CA GLY A 225 36.57 15.30 32.09
C GLY A 225 36.32 13.86 31.65
N ALA A 226 37.29 13.00 31.97
CA ALA A 226 37.17 11.55 32.16
C ALA A 226 36.74 10.68 30.96
N SER A 227 37.74 10.02 30.38
CA SER A 227 37.59 8.81 29.57
C SER A 227 37.02 7.66 30.42
N PRO A 228 35.90 7.00 30.04
CA PRO A 228 35.48 5.75 30.63
C PRO A 228 35.89 4.58 29.71
N VAL A 229 37.20 4.37 29.55
CA VAL A 229 37.73 3.07 29.14
C VAL A 229 37.93 2.27 30.42
N ASP A 230 36.96 1.42 30.75
CA ASP A 230 37.06 0.24 31.63
C ASP A 230 35.76 0.02 32.40
N LYS A 231 34.70 -0.45 31.72
CA LYS A 231 33.58 -1.22 32.32
C LYS A 231 32.59 -1.71 31.26
N ILE A 232 33.06 -2.49 30.29
CA ILE A 232 32.18 -3.38 29.52
C ILE A 232 32.85 -4.76 29.46
N LYS A 233 32.90 -5.42 30.61
CA LYS A 233 33.02 -6.88 30.71
C LYS A 233 31.74 -7.38 31.36
N GLN A 234 31.14 -8.39 30.73
CA GLN A 234 30.03 -9.22 31.21
C GLN A 234 28.61 -8.66 31.08
N VAL A 235 28.09 -8.65 29.85
CA VAL A 235 26.72 -9.09 29.59
C VAL A 235 26.72 -9.93 28.30
N GLU A 236 27.05 -11.22 28.42
CA GLU A 236 26.77 -12.21 27.37
C GLU A 236 25.25 -12.42 27.31
N LYS A 237 24.56 -11.55 26.58
CA LYS A 237 23.17 -11.78 26.17
C LYS A 237 23.15 -12.96 25.21
N LYS A 238 22.53 -14.06 25.65
CA LYS A 238 22.06 -15.17 24.82
C LYS A 238 21.28 -14.61 23.62
N THR A 239 21.93 -14.48 22.47
CA THR A 239 21.24 -14.26 21.21
C THR A 239 20.56 -15.57 20.81
N PRO A 240 19.24 -15.56 20.52
CA PRO A 240 18.54 -16.75 20.09
C PRO A 240 19.15 -17.24 18.78
N LYS A 241 19.67 -18.48 18.77
CA LYS A 241 20.09 -19.17 17.55
C LYS A 241 18.88 -19.27 16.63
N LEU A 242 18.80 -18.37 15.64
CA LEU A 242 17.84 -18.46 14.55
C LEU A 242 18.08 -19.78 13.81
N MET A 243 17.23 -20.77 14.06
CA MET A 243 17.20 -22.01 13.30
C MET A 243 16.83 -21.66 11.86
N SER A 244 17.82 -21.56 10.98
CA SER A 244 17.59 -21.50 9.54
C SER A 244 17.35 -22.93 9.05
N PRO A 245 16.13 -23.28 8.57
CA PRO A 245 15.92 -24.57 7.95
C PRO A 245 16.72 -24.63 6.65
N LYS A 246 17.79 -25.42 6.69
CA LYS A 246 18.72 -25.65 5.57
C LYS A 246 18.12 -26.66 4.60
N VAL A 247 17.56 -26.17 3.50
CA VAL A 247 17.81 -26.79 2.19
C VAL A 247 18.05 -25.65 1.19
N LYS A 248 19.30 -25.20 1.09
CA LYS A 248 19.71 -24.28 0.01
C LYS A 248 19.72 -25.07 -1.30
N ILE A 249 18.56 -25.21 -1.93
CA ILE A 249 18.48 -25.65 -3.32
C ILE A 249 19.19 -24.58 -4.14
N SER A 250 20.27 -24.94 -4.83
CA SER A 250 21.04 -24.00 -5.62
C SER A 250 20.21 -23.54 -6.82
N THR A 251 20.09 -22.22 -7.01
CA THR A 251 19.39 -21.59 -8.15
C THR A 251 19.88 -22.13 -9.49
N SER A 252 21.17 -22.45 -9.62
CA SER A 252 21.76 -23.03 -10.83
C SER A 252 21.17 -24.41 -11.16
N LYS A 253 20.81 -25.21 -10.16
CA LYS A 253 20.14 -26.51 -10.38
C LYS A 253 18.73 -26.30 -10.95
N LEU A 254 17.96 -25.37 -10.39
CA LEU A 254 16.61 -25.05 -10.88
C LEU A 254 16.62 -24.51 -12.31
N VAL A 255 17.58 -23.65 -12.64
CA VAL A 255 17.74 -23.13 -14.02
C VAL A 255 18.12 -24.25 -15.00
N ASN A 256 19.00 -25.17 -14.60
CA ASN A 256 19.35 -26.32 -15.43
C ASN A 256 18.17 -27.29 -15.61
N ASP A 257 17.35 -27.49 -14.58
CA ASP A 257 16.15 -28.32 -14.67
C ASP A 257 15.09 -27.67 -15.57
N LEU A 258 15.00 -26.34 -15.58
CA LEU A 258 14.14 -25.59 -16.50
C LEU A 258 14.56 -25.80 -17.97
N LYS A 259 15.87 -25.69 -18.25
CA LYS A 259 16.42 -25.96 -19.60
C LYS A 259 16.15 -27.40 -20.06
N LYS A 260 16.32 -28.37 -19.17
CA LYS A 260 16.02 -29.79 -19.47
C LYS A 260 14.52 -30.04 -19.73
N LEU A 261 13.62 -29.28 -19.12
CA LEU A 261 12.19 -29.38 -19.40
C LEU A 261 11.82 -28.79 -20.76
N GLU A 262 12.48 -27.69 -21.13
CA GLU A 262 12.32 -27.06 -22.44
C GLU A 262 12.77 -28.01 -23.56
N GLU A 263 13.92 -28.68 -23.39
CA GLU A 263 14.41 -29.73 -24.31
C GLU A 263 13.48 -30.94 -24.43
N ARG A 264 12.61 -31.16 -23.43
CA ARG A 264 11.64 -32.26 -23.40
C ARG A 264 10.28 -31.87 -23.97
N MET A 265 10.14 -30.70 -24.59
CA MET A 265 8.89 -30.34 -25.26
C MET A 265 8.51 -31.39 -26.31
N PRO A 266 7.28 -31.93 -26.28
CA PRO A 266 6.86 -32.85 -27.30
C PRO A 266 6.86 -32.15 -28.67
N ASN A 267 7.20 -32.89 -29.72
CA ASN A 267 7.07 -32.40 -31.09
C ASN A 267 5.62 -32.54 -31.57
N LYS A 268 5.17 -31.56 -32.37
CA LYS A 268 3.83 -31.58 -32.96
C LYS A 268 3.68 -32.83 -33.83
N PRO A 269 2.64 -33.65 -33.66
CA PRO A 269 2.42 -34.80 -34.52
C PRO A 269 2.15 -34.33 -35.95
N SER A 270 2.67 -35.07 -36.93
CA SER A 270 2.44 -34.81 -38.37
C SER A 270 1.06 -35.27 -38.87
N SER A 271 0.29 -35.95 -38.01
CA SER A 271 -1.02 -36.53 -38.35
C SER A 271 -2.13 -35.57 -37.95
N GLU A 272 -3.14 -35.44 -38.81
CA GLU A 272 -4.38 -34.66 -38.55
C GLU A 272 -5.37 -35.40 -37.64
N ASP A 273 -4.99 -36.56 -37.13
CA ASP A 273 -5.81 -37.35 -36.21
C ASP A 273 -6.08 -36.59 -34.90
N PRO A 274 -7.34 -36.27 -34.58
CA PRO A 274 -7.68 -35.43 -33.43
C PRO A 274 -7.22 -36.04 -32.11
N GLU A 275 -7.21 -37.37 -31.95
CA GLU A 275 -6.79 -38.02 -30.71
C GLU A 275 -5.30 -37.81 -30.44
N LYS A 276 -4.47 -37.87 -31.49
CA LYS A 276 -3.03 -37.62 -31.38
C LYS A 276 -2.73 -36.16 -31.06
N ILE A 277 -3.53 -35.23 -31.58
CA ILE A 277 -3.41 -33.80 -31.28
C ILE A 277 -3.77 -33.54 -29.82
N ILE A 278 -4.88 -34.11 -29.32
CA ILE A 278 -5.30 -33.96 -27.92
C ILE A 278 -4.21 -34.48 -26.98
N LYS A 279 -3.70 -35.70 -27.22
CA LYS A 279 -2.63 -36.30 -26.42
C LYS A 279 -1.33 -35.50 -26.45
N TYR A 280 -1.01 -34.86 -27.58
CA TYR A 280 0.11 -33.94 -27.70
C TYR A 280 -0.09 -32.69 -26.84
N LEU A 281 -1.28 -32.07 -26.89
CA LEU A 281 -1.62 -30.90 -26.09
C LEU A 281 -1.58 -31.21 -24.59
N GLU A 282 -2.14 -32.34 -24.15
CA GLU A 282 -2.07 -32.78 -22.74
C GLU A 282 -0.62 -32.92 -22.25
N ARG A 283 0.26 -33.54 -23.05
CA ARG A 283 1.68 -33.64 -22.71
C ARG A 283 2.35 -32.27 -22.65
N LYS A 284 2.01 -31.36 -23.57
CA LYS A 284 2.56 -30.01 -23.61
C LYS A 284 2.12 -29.21 -22.37
N VAL A 285 0.85 -29.29 -21.98
CA VAL A 285 0.32 -28.67 -20.76
C VAL A 285 1.05 -29.19 -19.52
N ASN A 286 1.25 -30.52 -19.41
CA ASN A 286 2.01 -31.11 -18.30
C ASN A 286 3.47 -30.61 -18.21
N VAL A 287 4.13 -30.34 -19.35
CA VAL A 287 5.47 -29.74 -19.36
C VAL A 287 5.41 -28.30 -18.86
N PHE A 288 4.44 -27.51 -19.32
CA PHE A 288 4.25 -26.13 -18.87
C PHE A 288 3.94 -26.01 -17.38
N GLU A 289 3.11 -26.88 -16.81
CA GLU A 289 2.84 -26.90 -15.37
C GLU A 289 4.12 -27.15 -14.55
N LYS A 290 4.99 -28.05 -15.01
CA LYS A 290 6.29 -28.31 -14.37
C LYS A 290 7.22 -27.10 -14.49
N MET A 291 7.26 -26.45 -15.66
CA MET A 291 8.05 -25.23 -15.85
C MET A 291 7.54 -24.11 -14.93
N LEU A 292 6.23 -23.90 -14.85
CA LEU A 292 5.60 -22.91 -13.98
C LEU A 292 5.99 -23.16 -12.52
N SER A 293 5.92 -24.41 -12.05
CA SER A 293 6.34 -24.79 -10.70
C SER A 293 7.82 -24.46 -10.41
N LEU A 294 8.72 -24.68 -11.38
CA LEU A 294 10.12 -24.30 -11.23
C LEU A 294 10.33 -22.78 -11.21
N VAL A 295 9.64 -22.06 -12.09
CA VAL A 295 9.71 -20.58 -12.13
C VAL A 295 9.22 -19.99 -10.81
N SER A 296 8.12 -20.48 -10.25
CA SER A 296 7.64 -20.06 -8.93
C SER A 296 8.66 -20.31 -7.82
N LYS A 297 9.38 -21.46 -7.86
CA LYS A 297 10.46 -21.74 -6.90
C LYS A 297 11.64 -20.76 -7.05
N ILE A 298 12.04 -20.45 -8.29
CA ILE A 298 13.11 -19.47 -8.55
C ILE A 298 12.70 -18.08 -8.06
N ALA A 299 11.48 -17.64 -8.36
CA ALA A 299 10.94 -16.36 -7.91
C ALA A 299 10.95 -16.25 -6.37
N GLY A 300 10.50 -17.29 -5.67
CA GLY A 300 10.56 -17.33 -4.21
C GLY A 300 11.98 -17.28 -3.65
N GLN A 301 12.96 -17.89 -4.33
CA GLN A 301 14.36 -17.78 -3.93
C GLN A 301 14.93 -16.38 -4.13
N LEU A 302 14.56 -15.70 -5.22
CA LEU A 302 14.98 -14.31 -5.49
C LEU A 302 14.39 -13.34 -4.47
N GLN A 303 13.10 -13.44 -4.16
CA GLN A 303 12.46 -12.60 -3.12
C GLN A 303 13.11 -12.78 -1.74
N ASN A 304 13.48 -14.01 -1.38
CA ASN A 304 14.19 -14.25 -0.13
C ASN A 304 15.61 -13.64 -0.13
N LYS A 305 16.27 -13.62 -1.30
CA LYS A 305 17.60 -13.00 -1.46
C LYS A 305 17.53 -11.48 -1.41
N GLU A 306 16.50 -10.89 -1.97
CA GLU A 306 16.21 -9.46 -1.90
C GLU A 306 16.03 -9.02 -0.44
N ARG A 307 15.18 -9.71 0.33
CA ARG A 307 15.03 -9.45 1.78
C ARG A 307 16.33 -9.59 2.56
N GLU A 308 17.19 -10.57 2.20
CA GLU A 308 18.50 -10.74 2.83
C GLU A 308 19.43 -9.54 2.53
N LEU A 309 19.35 -8.97 1.33
CA LEU A 309 20.10 -7.77 0.94
C LEU A 309 19.58 -6.54 1.68
N ASP A 310 18.26 -6.36 1.77
CA ASP A 310 17.66 -5.24 2.50
C ASP A 310 18.08 -5.22 3.97
N GLN A 311 18.04 -6.38 4.63
CA GLN A 311 18.51 -6.53 6.01
C GLN A 311 20.00 -6.19 6.16
N LYS A 312 20.84 -6.58 5.19
CA LYS A 312 22.26 -6.23 5.21
C LYS A 312 22.48 -4.74 4.99
N ASN A 313 21.75 -4.13 4.07
CA ASN A 313 21.83 -2.70 3.81
C ASN A 313 21.40 -1.90 5.05
N GLU A 314 20.34 -2.33 5.75
CA GLU A 314 19.92 -1.71 7.01
C GLU A 314 21.02 -1.78 8.08
N LEU A 315 21.69 -2.93 8.21
CA LEU A 315 22.81 -3.09 9.14
C LEU A 315 24.01 -2.22 8.77
N ILE A 316 24.33 -2.11 7.47
CA ILE A 316 25.40 -1.23 6.98
C ILE A 316 25.08 0.24 7.32
N SER A 317 23.85 0.69 7.06
CA SER A 317 23.40 2.05 7.41
C SER A 317 23.52 2.33 8.90
N LYS A 318 23.14 1.37 9.76
CA LYS A 318 23.30 1.47 11.22
C LYS A 318 24.77 1.57 11.64
N LEU A 319 25.67 0.80 11.00
CA LEU A 319 27.11 0.86 11.27
C LEU A 319 27.73 2.19 10.83
N LEU A 320 27.34 2.73 9.67
CA LEU A 320 27.81 4.03 9.20
C LEU A 320 27.40 5.16 10.16
N LEU A 321 26.19 5.11 10.71
CA LEU A 321 25.70 6.09 11.68
C LEU A 321 26.45 6.04 13.03
N LEU A 322 27.02 4.88 13.40
CA LEU A 322 27.85 4.76 14.60
C LEU A 322 29.28 5.26 14.40
N LEU A 323 29.73 5.40 13.15
CA LEU A 323 31.07 5.89 12.80
C LEU A 323 31.12 7.40 12.54
N SER A 324 29.96 8.03 12.28
CA SER A 324 29.79 9.47 12.13
C SER A 324 29.58 10.16 13.47
#